data_AF-A0A0A6P609-F1
#
_entry.id   AF-A0A0A6P609-F1
#
_cell.length_a   1.000
_cell.length_b   1.000
_cell.length_c   1.000
_cell.angle_alpha   90.00
_cell.angle_beta   90.00
_cell.angle_gamma   90.00
#
_symmetry.space_group_name_H-M   'P 1'
#
loop_
_entity.id
_entity.type
_entity.pdbx_description
1 polymer ?
#
loop_
_entity_poly.entity_id
_entity_poly.type
_entity_poly.pdbx_seq_one_letter_code
_entity_poly.pdbx_strand_id
1 'polypeptide(L)' 'MSGLQRALYPARIWQDDDVYYVQFLDLDNGFTFGENLNHAKEMAADVLSALLASAHNEPIKLPQKAQGSDIYLIAAN' A
#
# COMPACT_ATOMS: atom_id res chain seq x y z
N MET A 1 6.89 -22.58 9.18
CA MET A 1 7.31 -21.16 9.16
C MET A 1 7.27 -20.70 7.72
N SER A 2 6.09 -20.31 7.21
CA SER A 2 6.01 -19.78 5.84
C SER A 2 6.57 -18.37 5.84
N GLY A 3 7.69 -18.18 5.15
CA GLY A 3 8.22 -16.86 4.85
C GLY A 3 7.20 -16.13 4.00
N LEU A 4 6.45 -15.21 4.62
CA LEU A 4 5.81 -14.11 3.91
C LEU A 4 6.95 -13.36 3.23
N GLN A 5 7.22 -13.74 1.98
CA GLN A 5 8.05 -12.97 1.08
C GLN A 5 7.50 -11.54 1.13
N ARG A 6 8.32 -10.56 1.52
CA ARG A 6 7.93 -9.13 1.61
C ARG A 6 7.43 -8.68 0.24
N ALA A 7 6.15 -8.91 -0.01
CA ALA A 7 5.50 -8.58 -1.25
C ALA A 7 5.35 -7.06 -1.27
N LEU A 8 5.91 -6.44 -2.30
CA LEU A 8 5.79 -5.01 -2.53
C LEU A 8 4.51 -4.74 -3.31
N TYR A 9 3.64 -3.91 -2.76
CA TYR A 9 2.39 -3.53 -3.42
C TYR A 9 2.51 -2.13 -4.00
N PRO A 10 2.13 -1.91 -5.26
CA PRO A 10 2.11 -0.60 -5.86
C PRO A 10 0.97 0.22 -5.25
N ALA A 11 1.33 1.37 -4.72
CA ALA A 11 0.41 2.38 -4.28
C ALA A 11 0.62 3.66 -5.07
N ARG A 12 -0.46 4.25 -5.54
CA ARG A 12 -0.47 5.60 -6.07
C ARG A 12 -0.48 6.57 -4.91
N ILE A 13 0.47 7.50 -4.88
CA ILE A 13 0.52 8.60 -3.92
C ILE A 13 0.46 9.91 -4.67
N TRP A 14 -0.55 10.72 -4.36
CA TRP A 14 -0.70 12.06 -4.91
C TRP A 14 -0.97 13.06 -3.78
N GLN A 15 -0.52 14.28 -3.99
CA GLN A 15 -0.83 15.39 -3.10
C GLN A 15 -2.09 16.09 -3.61
N ASP A 16 -3.01 16.37 -2.70
CA ASP A 16 -4.15 17.26 -2.93
C ASP A 16 -4.25 18.19 -1.71
N ASP A 17 -4.24 19.49 -1.95
CA ASP A 17 -3.93 20.54 -0.97
C ASP A 17 -2.66 20.24 -0.14
N ASP A 18 -2.79 20.06 1.17
CA ASP A 18 -1.69 19.79 2.12
C ASP A 18 -1.68 18.32 2.60
N VAL A 19 -2.38 17.42 1.90
CA VAL A 19 -2.53 16.01 2.27
C VAL A 19 -1.97 15.11 1.18
N TYR A 20 -1.20 14.10 1.58
CA TYR A 20 -0.71 13.04 0.70
C TYR A 20 -1.65 11.84 0.80
N TYR A 21 -2.43 11.61 -0.24
CA TYR A 21 -3.34 10.47 -0.35
C TYR A 21 -2.61 9.26 -0.90
N VAL A 22 -3.03 8.07 -0.46
CA VAL A 22 -2.48 6.80 -0.89
C VAL A 22 -3.62 5.86 -1.28
N GLN A 23 -3.52 5.29 -2.49
CA GLN A 23 -4.40 4.22 -2.95
C GLN A 23 -3.56 3.06 -3.50
N PHE A 24 -3.70 1.88 -2.90
CA PHE A 24 -3.19 0.64 -3.47
C PHE A 24 -3.97 0.29 -4.73
N LEU A 25 -3.25 -0.01 -5.82
CA LEU A 25 -3.87 -0.28 -7.11
C LEU A 25 -4.53 -1.66 -7.19
N ASP A 26 -4.06 -2.60 -6.37
CA ASP A 26 -4.51 -3.98 -6.36
C ASP A 26 -5.44 -4.31 -5.18
N LEU A 27 -5.63 -3.36 -4.26
CA LEU A 27 -6.41 -3.52 -3.04
C LEU A 27 -7.50 -2.44 -3.00
N ASP A 28 -8.75 -2.84 -3.25
CA ASP A 28 -9.90 -1.92 -3.26
C ASP A 28 -10.07 -1.20 -1.91
N ASN A 29 -9.74 -1.86 -0.80
CA ASN A 29 -9.79 -1.31 0.56
C ASN A 29 -8.44 -0.70 1.02
N GLY A 30 -7.44 -0.66 0.15
CA GLY A 30 -6.11 -0.15 0.46
C GLY A 30 -6.01 1.35 0.27
N PHE A 31 -6.67 2.11 1.14
CA PHE A 31 -6.63 3.58 1.10
C PHE A 31 -6.18 4.16 2.43
N THR A 32 -5.34 5.20 2.37
CA THR A 32 -4.90 5.95 3.54
C THR A 32 -4.40 7.34 3.13
N PHE A 33 -3.89 8.12 4.09
CA PHE A 33 -3.31 9.43 3.84
C PHE A 33 -2.24 9.76 4.89
N GLY A 34 -1.44 10.79 4.63
CA GLY A 34 -0.48 11.33 5.57
C GLY A 34 -0.19 12.80 5.33
N GLU A 35 0.44 13.44 6.31
CA GLU A 35 0.77 14.89 6.31
C GLU A 35 1.93 15.23 5.35
N ASN A 36 2.72 14.25 4.96
CA ASN A 36 3.82 14.37 4.01
C ASN A 36 4.08 13.00 3.35
N LEU A 37 4.91 12.97 2.31
CA LEU A 37 5.20 11.74 1.56
C LEU A 37 5.72 10.58 2.42
N ASN A 38 6.55 10.85 3.43
CA ASN A 38 7.09 9.80 4.29
C ASN A 38 6.01 9.26 5.23
N HIS A 39 5.28 10.16 5.89
CA HIS A 39 4.16 9.78 6.76
C HIS A 39 3.09 8.99 5.99
N ALA A 40 2.75 9.40 4.76
CA ALA A 40 1.82 8.67 3.90
C ALA A 40 2.30 7.24 3.59
N LYS A 41 3.61 7.04 3.36
CA LYS A 41 4.19 5.70 3.15
C LYS A 41 4.17 4.84 4.41
N GLU A 42 4.44 5.44 5.58
CA GLU A 42 4.35 4.75 6.87
C GLU A 42 2.91 4.27 7.13
N MET A 43 1.93 5.17 6.96
CA MET A 43 0.52 4.83 7.06
C MET A 43 0.10 3.75 6.06
N ALA A 44 0.65 3.78 4.84
CA ALA A 44 0.38 2.77 3.82
C ALA A 44 0.93 1.40 4.20
N ALA A 45 2.12 1.35 4.81
CA ALA A 45 2.72 0.11 5.31
C ALA A 45 1.85 -0.52 6.41
N ASP A 46 1.33 0.29 7.35
CA ASP A 46 0.45 -0.18 8.42
C ASP A 46 -0.88 -0.72 7.89
N VAL A 47 -1.53 0.00 6.97
CA VAL A 47 -2.78 -0.45 6.33
C VAL A 47 -2.54 -1.73 5.54
N LEU A 48 -1.42 -1.83 4.82
CA LEU A 48 -1.06 -3.04 4.10
C LEU A 48 -0.86 -4.23 5.05
N SER A 49 -0.15 -4.05 6.17
CA SER A 49 0.00 -5.10 7.19
C SER A 49 -1.34 -5.56 7.75
N ALA A 50 -2.26 -4.62 8.04
CA ALA A 50 -3.60 -4.95 8.53
C ALA A 50 -4.43 -5.72 7.48
N LEU A 51 -4.38 -5.30 6.22
CA LEU A 51 -5.09 -5.98 5.12
C LEU A 51 -4.55 -7.39 4.89
N LEU A 52 -3.23 -7.55 4.83
CA LEU A 52 -2.60 -8.86 4.66
C LEU A 52 -2.87 -9.80 5.85
N ALA A 53 -2.90 -9.27 7.08
CA ALA A 53 -3.28 -10.04 8.26
C ALA A 53 -4.76 -10.47 8.21
N SER A 54 -5.65 -9.61 7.69
CA SER A 54 -7.08 -9.91 7.57
C SER A 54 -7.42 -10.91 6.46
N ALA A 55 -6.55 -11.07 5.46
CA ALA A 55 -6.77 -11.89 4.25
C ALA A 55 -6.68 -13.42 4.50
N HIS A 56 -6.92 -13.90 5.71
CA HIS A 56 -6.73 -15.29 6.15
C HIS A 56 -7.35 -16.38 5.27
N ASN A 57 -8.35 -16.07 4.44
CA ASN A 57 -9.03 -17.03 3.55
C ASN A 57 -9.22 -16.54 2.10
N GLU A 58 -8.74 -15.36 1.73
CA GLU A 58 -8.88 -14.84 0.37
C GLU A 58 -7.52 -14.86 -0.35
N PRO A 59 -7.47 -15.26 -1.64
CA PRO A 59 -6.25 -15.17 -2.41
C PRO A 59 -5.89 -13.69 -2.56
N ILE A 60 -4.82 -13.29 -1.87
CA ILE A 60 -4.25 -11.95 -2.01
C ILE A 60 -3.84 -11.79 -3.48
N LYS A 61 -4.49 -10.85 -4.18
CA LYS A 61 -4.17 -10.56 -5.58
C LYS A 61 -2.70 -10.15 -5.65
N LEU A 62 -1.95 -10.82 -6.53
CA LEU A 62 -0.56 -10.47 -6.76
C LEU A 62 -0.49 -9.03 -7.27
N PRO A 63 0.48 -8.23 -6.79
CA PRO A 63 0.61 -6.85 -7.19
C PRO A 63 0.82 -6.73 -8.70
N GLN A 64 0.00 -5.93 -9.37
CA GLN A 64 0.21 -5.64 -10.79
C GLN A 64 1.45 -4.78 -10.97
N LYS A 65 2.12 -4.93 -12.11
CA LYS A 65 3.22 -4.03 -12.46
C LYS A 65 2.63 -2.67 -12.84
N ALA A 66 2.70 -1.72 -11.92
CA ALA A 66 2.36 -0.33 -12.19
C ALA A 66 3.64 0.52 -12.29
N GLN A 67 3.63 1.48 -13.21
CA GLN A 67 4.71 2.44 -13.41
C GLN A 67 4.10 3.83 -13.56
N GLY A 68 4.69 4.82 -12.89
CA GLY A 68 4.26 6.22 -12.90
C GLY A 68 5.11 7.02 -11.92
N SER A 69 5.19 8.34 -12.11
CA SER A 69 5.93 9.24 -11.20
C SER A 69 5.30 9.32 -9.81
N ASP A 70 4.03 8.97 -9.70
CA ASP A 70 3.20 8.93 -8.50
C ASP A 70 3.01 7.50 -7.96
N ILE A 71 3.70 6.50 -8.52
CA ILE A 71 3.60 5.10 -8.08
C ILE A 71 4.79 4.75 -7.19
N TYR A 72 4.48 4.26 -5.99
CA TYR A 72 5.45 3.85 -4.98
C TYR A 72 5.22 2.39 -4.61
N LEU A 73 6.32 1.65 -4.45
CA LEU A 73 6.29 0.27 -3.97
C LEU A 73 6.33 0.29 -2.43
N ILE A 74 5.25 -0.18 -1.80
CA ILE A 74 5.10 -0.22 -0.35
C ILE A 74 5.28 -1.65 0.15
N ALA A 75 6.08 -1.81 1.20
CA ALA A 75 6.20 -3.05 1.95
C ALA A 75 5.32 -2.97 3.20
N ALA A 76 4.75 -4.10 3.60
CA ALA A 76 4.16 -4.24 4.93
C ALA A 76 5.25 -4.17 6.02
N ASN A 77 4.88 -3.61 7.18
CA ASN A 77 5.66 -3.62 8.42
C ASN A 77 5.78 -5.02 9.01
#